data_AF-A0A926CSM2-F1
#
_entry.id   AF-A0A926CSM2-F1
#
_cell.length_a   1.000
_cell.length_b   1.000
_cell.length_c   1.000
_cell.angle_alpha   90.00
_cell.angle_beta   90.00
_cell.angle_gamma   90.00
#
_symmetry.space_group_name_H-M   'P 1'
#
loop_
_entity.id
_entity.type
_entity.pdbx_description
1 polymer ?
#
loop_
_entity_poly.entity_id
_entity_poly.type
_entity_poly.pdbx_seq_one_letter_code
_entity_poly.pdbx_strand_id
1 'polypeptide(L)'
;MCRYEIQRITTELVDAIDLADVQANFTGRLPLGLATNEGIAGSIMSMEVYNLGLDYLLHYHDLIYSITAEDVLRAVQHYWQPEAYVAVVAGPA
;
A
#
# COMPACT_ATOMS: atom_id res chain seq x y z
N MET A 1 1.28 -15.27 15.65
CA MET A 1 0.85 -15.02 14.27
C MET A 1 1.42 -13.70 13.76
N CYS A 2 0.96 -12.52 14.23
CA CYS A 2 1.39 -11.22 13.69
C CYS A 2 2.93 -11.01 13.62
N ARG A 3 3.67 -11.30 14.71
CA ARG A 3 5.15 -11.17 14.74
C ARG A 3 5.86 -12.11 13.75
N TYR A 4 5.36 -13.33 13.60
CA TYR A 4 5.93 -14.34 12.70
C TYR A 4 5.78 -13.88 11.25
N GLU A 5 4.59 -13.38 10.89
CA GLU A 5 4.33 -12.88 9.54
C GLU A 5 5.19 -11.65 9.20
N ILE A 6 5.32 -10.72 10.15
CA ILE A 6 6.21 -9.55 10.00
C ILE A 6 7.65 -10.00 9.71
N GLN A 7 8.16 -10.99 10.46
CA GLN A 7 9.50 -11.53 10.22
C GLN A 7 9.60 -12.23 8.86
N ARG A 8 8.62 -13.06 8.49
CA ARG A 8 8.61 -13.79 7.22
C ARG A 8 8.70 -12.86 6.02
N ILE A 9 7.90 -11.79 5.99
CA ILE A 9 7.89 -10.80 4.90
C ILE A 9 9.23 -10.04 4.80
N THR A 10 10.01 -9.96 5.89
CA THR A 10 11.34 -9.32 5.84
C THR A 10 12.44 -10.23 5.28
N THR A 11 12.19 -11.55 5.22
CA THR A 11 13.19 -12.55 4.82
C THR A 11 12.87 -13.26 3.52
N GLU A 12 11.60 -13.30 3.12
CA GLU A 12 11.11 -14.07 1.98
C GLU A 12 10.32 -13.16 1.02
N LEU A 13 10.31 -13.53 -0.27
CA LEU A 13 9.45 -12.87 -1.25
C LEU A 13 7.98 -13.20 -0.94
N VAL A 14 7.11 -12.20 -1.14
CA VAL A 14 5.66 -12.41 -1.09
C VAL A 14 5.21 -13.29 -2.26
N ASP A 15 4.14 -14.05 -2.04
CA ASP A 15 3.57 -14.90 -3.09
C ASP A 15 3.03 -14.06 -4.25
N ALA A 16 3.18 -14.55 -5.47
CA ALA A 16 2.75 -13.83 -6.67
C ALA A 16 1.22 -13.66 -6.73
N ILE A 17 0.46 -14.61 -6.19
CA ILE A 17 -1.01 -14.53 -6.10
C ILE A 17 -1.39 -13.47 -5.08
N ASP A 18 -0.77 -13.48 -3.90
CA ASP A 18 -1.03 -12.46 -2.87
C ASP A 18 -0.70 -11.05 -3.38
N LEU A 19 0.43 -10.88 -4.10
CA LEU A 19 0.80 -9.61 -4.71
C LEU A 19 -0.23 -9.16 -5.74
N ALA A 20 -0.65 -10.06 -6.64
CA ALA A 20 -1.63 -9.76 -7.67
C ALA A 20 -3.01 -9.38 -7.08
N ASP A 21 -3.44 -10.08 -6.02
CA ASP A 21 -4.69 -9.80 -5.32
C ASP A 21 -4.68 -8.41 -4.68
N VAL A 22 -3.56 -8.03 -4.06
CA VAL A 22 -3.39 -6.69 -3.49
C VAL A 22 -3.37 -5.63 -4.60
N GLN A 23 -2.63 -5.83 -5.70
CA GLN A 23 -2.61 -4.90 -6.84
C GLN A 23 -4.02 -4.69 -7.43
N ALA A 24 -4.78 -5.76 -7.61
CA ALA A 24 -6.17 -5.70 -8.07
C ALA A 24 -7.07 -4.96 -7.06
N ASN A 25 -6.83 -5.12 -5.75
CA ASN A 25 -7.57 -4.41 -4.73
C ASN A 25 -7.34 -2.89 -4.77
N PHE A 26 -6.09 -2.45 -4.90
CA PHE A 26 -5.74 -1.03 -4.99
C PHE A 26 -6.34 -0.38 -6.23
N THR A 27 -6.17 -1.01 -7.40
CA THR A 27 -6.69 -0.47 -8.66
C THR A 27 -8.22 -0.54 -8.74
N GLY A 28 -8.86 -1.57 -8.19
CA GLY A 28 -10.31 -1.72 -8.17
C GLY A 28 -11.03 -0.77 -7.20
N ARG A 29 -10.38 -0.34 -6.12
CA ARG A 29 -10.97 0.62 -5.15
C ARG A 29 -10.93 2.07 -5.63
N LEU A 30 -9.95 2.43 -6.46
CA LEU A 30 -9.78 3.81 -6.92
C LEU A 30 -11.06 4.38 -7.59
N PRO A 31 -11.70 3.70 -8.56
CA PRO A 31 -12.91 4.22 -9.20
C PRO A 31 -14.07 4.48 -8.22
N LEU A 32 -14.22 3.61 -7.20
CA LEU A 32 -15.23 3.79 -6.16
C LEU A 32 -14.93 5.03 -5.31
N GLY A 33 -13.65 5.27 -5.01
CA GLY A 33 -13.18 6.48 -4.32
C GLY A 33 -13.37 7.75 -5.15
N LEU A 34 -13.43 7.66 -6.48
CA LEU A 34 -13.66 8.79 -7.38
C LEU A 34 -15.14 8.98 -7.76
N ALA A 35 -16.05 8.14 -7.26
CA ALA A 35 -17.47 8.21 -7.61
C ALA A 35 -18.23 9.35 -6.91
N THR A 36 -17.63 9.98 -5.89
CA THR A 36 -18.23 11.08 -5.13
C THR A 36 -17.43 12.38 -5.30
N ASN A 37 -18.09 13.51 -5.10
CA ASN A 37 -17.45 14.82 -5.17
C ASN A 37 -16.36 14.97 -4.09
N GLU A 38 -16.64 14.48 -2.89
CA GLU A 38 -15.70 14.45 -1.77
C GLU A 38 -14.46 13.61 -2.12
N GLY A 39 -14.67 12.48 -2.78
CA GLY A 39 -13.61 11.56 -3.17
C GLY A 39 -12.69 12.12 -4.27
N ILE A 40 -13.27 12.76 -5.30
CA ILE A 40 -12.50 13.47 -6.33
C ILE A 40 -11.74 14.64 -5.72
N ALA A 41 -12.40 15.48 -4.90
CA ALA A 41 -11.75 16.63 -4.28
C ALA A 41 -10.59 16.23 -3.36
N GLY A 42 -10.76 15.16 -2.57
CA GLY A 42 -9.70 14.61 -1.73
C GLY A 42 -8.52 14.04 -2.54
N SER A 43 -8.81 13.43 -3.69
CA SER A 43 -7.77 12.91 -4.60
C SER A 43 -6.96 14.05 -5.21
N ILE A 44 -7.62 15.10 -5.73
CA ILE A 44 -6.95 16.30 -6.26
C ILE A 44 -6.09 16.97 -5.18
N MET A 45 -6.65 17.15 -3.98
CA MET A 45 -5.89 17.72 -2.86
C MET A 45 -4.64 16.90 -2.54
N SER A 46 -4.75 15.57 -2.51
CA SER A 46 -3.60 14.69 -2.24
C SER A 46 -2.55 14.78 -3.35
N MET A 47 -2.97 14.84 -4.61
CA MET A 47 -2.08 14.99 -5.76
C MET A 47 -1.27 16.29 -5.68
N GLU A 48 -1.89 17.40 -5.29
CA GLU A 48 -1.20 18.69 -5.12
C GLU A 48 -0.28 18.68 -3.89
N VAL A 49 -0.75 18.18 -2.74
CA VAL A 49 0.03 18.17 -1.49
C VAL A 49 1.30 17.33 -1.62
N TYR A 50 1.22 16.18 -2.31
CA TYR A 50 2.37 15.29 -2.51
C TYR A 50 3.07 15.51 -3.86
N ASN A 51 2.67 16.53 -4.62
CA ASN A 51 3.26 16.90 -5.92
C ASN A 51 3.35 15.69 -6.89
N LEU A 52 2.25 14.95 -7.02
CA LEU A 52 2.17 13.70 -7.80
C LEU A 52 1.99 13.93 -9.30
N GLY A 53 1.61 15.14 -9.71
CA GLY A 53 1.26 15.49 -11.09
C GLY A 53 -0.22 15.27 -11.41
N LEU A 54 -0.74 16.02 -12.39
CA LEU A 54 -2.16 16.00 -12.78
C LEU A 54 -2.55 14.74 -13.56
N ASP A 55 -1.57 14.03 -14.10
CA ASP A 55 -1.68 12.77 -14.83
C ASP A 55 -1.52 11.52 -13.93
N TYR A 56 -1.27 11.70 -12.63
CA TYR A 56 -1.05 10.60 -11.69
C TYR A 56 -2.13 9.52 -11.75
N LEU A 57 -3.40 9.91 -11.79
CA LEU A 57 -4.52 8.96 -11.85
C LEU A 57 -4.57 8.17 -13.16
N LEU A 58 -4.04 8.71 -14.27
CA LEU A 58 -3.95 8.02 -15.55
C LEU A 58 -2.90 6.92 -15.51
N HIS A 59 -1.82 7.14 -14.75
CA HIS A 59 -0.70 6.21 -14.61
C HIS A 59 -0.81 5.31 -13.38
N TYR A 60 -1.79 5.54 -12.49
CA TYR A 60 -1.94 4.84 -11.22
C TYR A 60 -1.94 3.31 -11.38
N HIS A 61 -2.67 2.80 -12.35
CA HIS A 61 -2.71 1.36 -12.64
C HIS A 61 -1.30 0.82 -12.92
N ASP A 62 -0.59 1.44 -13.86
CA ASP A 62 0.74 0.98 -14.29
C ASP A 62 1.76 1.14 -13.17
N LEU A 63 1.65 2.20 -12.37
CA LEU A 63 2.48 2.40 -11.18
C LEU A 63 2.30 1.26 -10.18
N ILE A 64 1.05 0.88 -9.86
CA ILE A 64 0.76 -0.23 -8.94
C ILE A 64 1.25 -1.57 -9.50
N TYR A 65 1.00 -1.84 -10.78
CA TYR A 65 1.42 -3.09 -11.43
C TYR A 65 2.91 -3.17 -11.74
N SER A 66 3.64 -2.05 -11.71
CA SER A 66 5.10 -2.04 -11.83
C SER A 66 5.82 -2.55 -10.57
N ILE A 67 5.11 -2.61 -9.44
CA ILE A 67 5.68 -3.06 -8.16
C ILE A 67 5.92 -4.57 -8.21
N THR A 68 7.16 -4.98 -7.94
CA THR A 68 7.58 -6.37 -7.89
C THR A 68 7.63 -6.91 -6.46
N ALA A 69 7.67 -8.24 -6.29
CA ALA A 69 7.85 -8.86 -4.97
C ALA A 69 9.20 -8.44 -4.34
N GLU A 70 10.22 -8.22 -5.16
CA GLU A 70 11.53 -7.72 -4.75
C GLU A 70 11.46 -6.26 -4.26
N ASP A 71 10.64 -5.41 -4.87
CA ASP A 71 10.40 -4.05 -4.38
C ASP A 71 9.76 -4.08 -2.99
N VAL A 72 8.77 -4.96 -2.81
CA VAL A 72 8.10 -5.15 -1.51
C VAL A 72 9.10 -5.60 -0.44
N LEU A 73 9.89 -6.63 -0.74
CA LEU A 73 10.93 -7.13 0.18
C LEU A 73 11.93 -6.03 0.54
N ARG A 74 12.41 -5.27 -0.45
CA ARG A 74 13.35 -4.16 -0.25
C ARG A 74 12.75 -3.06 0.62
N ALA A 75 11.50 -2.68 0.37
CA ALA A 75 10.79 -1.67 1.14
C ALA A 75 10.60 -2.12 2.59
N VAL A 76 10.17 -3.36 2.80
CA VAL A 76 9.98 -3.93 4.14
C VAL A 76 11.31 -4.01 4.90
N GLN A 77 12.40 -4.47 4.29
CA GLN A 77 13.73 -4.49 4.92
C GLN A 77 14.25 -3.11 5.26
N HIS A 78 13.86 -2.08 4.51
CA HIS A 78 14.28 -0.71 4.75
C HIS A 78 13.45 -0.01 5.83
N TYR A 79 12.13 -0.17 5.80
CA TYR A 79 11.20 0.59 6.64
C TYR A 79 10.71 -0.16 7.88
N TRP A 80 10.67 -1.50 7.86
CA TRP A 80 10.25 -2.27 9.02
C TRP A 80 11.47 -2.63 9.87
N GLN A 81 11.36 -2.37 11.17
CA GLN A 81 12.33 -2.81 12.17
C GLN A 81 11.60 -3.80 13.09
N PRO A 82 11.62 -5.11 12.79
CA PRO A 82 10.87 -6.12 13.55
C PRO A 82 11.21 -6.16 15.04
N GLU A 83 12.39 -5.66 15.41
CA GLU A 83 12.89 -5.60 16.79
C GLU A 83 12.47 -4.30 17.51
N ALA A 84 12.04 -3.28 16.77
CA ALA A 84 11.72 -1.94 17.29
C ALA A 84 10.26 -1.53 17.01
N TYR A 85 9.33 -2.47 17.14
CA TYR A 85 7.90 -2.21 16.94
C TYR A 85 7.18 -1.89 18.26
N VAL A 86 6.17 -1.01 18.19
CA VAL A 86 5.30 -0.67 19.34
C VAL A 86 4.01 -1.46 19.25
N ALA A 87 3.71 -2.26 20.27
CA ALA A 87 2.43 -2.97 20.39
C ALA A 87 1.49 -2.21 21.35
N VAL A 88 0.33 -1.78 20.85
CA VAL A 88 -0.71 -1.16 21.66
C VAL A 88 -1.90 -2.11 21.73
N VAL A 89 -2.37 -2.40 22.96
CA VAL A 89 -3.56 -3.23 23.19
C VAL A 89 -4.58 -2.38 23.93
N ALA A 90 -5.77 -2.22 23.33
CA ALA A 90 -6.90 -1.57 23.97
C ALA A 90 -7.83 -2.63 24.57
N GLY A 91 -8.17 -2.48 25.85
CA GLY A 91 -9.20 -3.27 26.52
C GLY A 91 -10.57 -2.56 26.46
N PRO A 92 -11.68 -3.29 26.67
CA PRO A 92 -12.99 -2.66 26.86
C PRO A 92 -12.95 -1.67 28.04
N ALA A 93 -13.76 -0.62 27.96
CA ALA A 93 -13.93 0.35 29.03
C ALA A 93 -14.56 -0.26 30.30
#